data_AF-D5GZW3-F1
#
_entry.id   AF-D5GZW3-F1
#
_cell.length_a   1.000
_cell.length_b   1.000
_cell.length_c   1.000
_cell.angle_alpha   90.00
_cell.angle_beta   90.00
_cell.angle_gamma   90.00
#
_symmetry.space_group_name_H-M   'P 1'
#
loop_
_entity.id
_entity.type
_entity.pdbx_description
1 polymer ?
#
loop_
_entity_poly.entity_id
_entity_poly.type
_entity_poly.pdbx_seq_one_letter_code
_entity_poly.pdbx_strand_id
1 'polypeptide(L)'
;MQSRIEMRKRNNRNNLYLIIIGIIAVIAIICGFFIHNQRVAAERSQREYASTHFNPNVTIYGVKVGKLTVNKATTKINDQADNVVFLRNKKIIAEKDDNVQTISQAEVKNIFTKQHTDLPSKQKYVFKSAKMDEAKKNLQKIQKAVVTYKINGKEYQLRADELIHEVTYKDGKYKFTDVKKLHAKLEKIDQEVKTLKKSYKFTVPVGNKVNGKTITVKNESYGWGIYVKKAVAAVEKALINGQTTVDGSKYIYGEGYSTYAHGYGKSNHGIGQNYVVVSIKNQELWVVRKGKVAVHLNDVVTGTEDKGNATPKGVWYIMYKESPSVLRGYNDDGSKYASKVQYWMPFTLSGCGLHDASWRNDWSKSAYLTGGSHGCVNIRPAEIRSVWNNVLTNDAVIVY
;
A
#
# COMPACT_ATOMS: atom_id res chain seq x y z
N MET A 1 -112.72 -21.07 41.28
CA MET A 1 -111.73 -21.28 42.36
C MET A 1 -110.62 -22.18 41.81
N GLN A 2 -109.40 -21.67 41.60
CA GLN A 2 -108.27 -22.53 41.26
C GLN A 2 -107.99 -23.46 42.46
N SER A 3 -107.98 -24.77 42.20
CA SER A 3 -107.72 -25.79 43.22
C SER A 3 -106.38 -25.52 43.91
N ARG A 4 -106.31 -25.66 45.25
CA ARG A 4 -105.05 -25.55 46.04
C ARG A 4 -103.92 -26.44 45.47
N ILE A 5 -104.28 -27.49 44.72
CA ILE A 5 -103.34 -28.40 44.03
C ILE A 5 -102.66 -27.72 42.82
N GLU A 6 -103.39 -26.90 42.05
CA GLU A 6 -102.84 -26.19 40.88
C GLU A 6 -101.91 -25.05 41.30
N MET A 7 -102.24 -24.30 42.37
CA MET A 7 -101.36 -23.27 42.92
C MET A 7 -100.05 -23.86 43.47
N ARG A 8 -100.09 -25.00 44.17
CA ARG A 8 -98.87 -25.71 44.62
C ARG A 8 -98.02 -26.21 43.44
N LYS A 9 -98.63 -26.73 42.37
CA LYS A 9 -97.93 -27.14 41.15
C LYS A 9 -97.25 -25.97 40.44
N ARG A 10 -97.92 -24.80 40.35
CA ARG A 10 -97.38 -23.59 39.72
C ARG A 10 -96.25 -22.97 40.55
N ASN A 11 -96.38 -22.94 41.87
CA ASN A 11 -95.34 -22.44 42.78
C ASN A 11 -94.11 -23.37 42.80
N ASN A 12 -94.31 -24.70 42.78
CA ASN A 12 -93.21 -25.66 42.62
C ASN A 12 -92.51 -25.55 41.26
N ARG A 13 -93.25 -25.29 40.17
CA ARG A 13 -92.66 -25.03 38.84
C ARG A 13 -91.84 -23.73 38.83
N ASN A 14 -92.35 -22.65 39.41
CA ASN A 14 -91.62 -21.37 39.48
C ASN A 14 -90.37 -21.47 40.37
N ASN A 15 -90.45 -22.18 41.51
CA ASN A 15 -89.27 -22.50 42.32
C ASN A 15 -88.28 -23.39 41.56
N LEU A 16 -88.76 -24.37 40.79
CA LEU A 16 -87.91 -25.22 39.95
C LEU A 16 -87.20 -24.39 38.85
N TYR A 17 -87.88 -23.45 38.20
CA TYR A 17 -87.27 -22.54 37.23
C TYR A 17 -86.25 -21.59 37.89
N LEU A 18 -86.54 -21.06 39.08
CA LEU A 18 -85.58 -20.25 39.85
C LEU A 18 -84.33 -21.05 40.25
N ILE A 19 -84.50 -22.32 40.64
CA ILE A 19 -83.39 -23.24 40.94
C ILE A 19 -82.58 -23.54 39.68
N ILE A 20 -83.24 -23.83 38.55
CA ILE A 20 -82.57 -24.10 37.26
C ILE A 20 -81.78 -22.87 36.79
N ILE A 21 -82.36 -21.67 36.87
CA ILE A 21 -81.67 -20.42 36.51
C ILE A 21 -80.48 -20.18 37.44
N GLY A 22 -80.64 -20.41 38.75
CA GLY A 22 -79.54 -20.35 39.72
C GLY A 22 -78.41 -21.32 39.40
N ILE A 23 -78.73 -22.56 39.03
CA ILE A 23 -77.75 -23.59 38.61
C ILE A 23 -77.03 -23.16 37.32
N ILE A 24 -77.76 -22.64 36.32
CA ILE A 24 -77.17 -22.16 35.07
C ILE A 24 -76.24 -20.97 35.33
N ALA A 25 -76.62 -20.04 36.20
CA ALA A 25 -75.77 -18.91 36.58
C ALA A 25 -74.49 -19.37 37.29
N VAL A 26 -74.59 -20.34 38.20
CA VAL A 26 -73.43 -20.95 38.87
C VAL A 26 -72.52 -21.67 37.87
N ILE A 27 -73.08 -22.44 36.93
CA ILE A 27 -72.32 -23.10 35.87
C ILE A 27 -71.63 -22.08 34.96
N ALA A 28 -72.30 -20.99 34.59
CA ALA A 28 -71.71 -19.93 33.76
C ALA A 28 -70.54 -19.22 34.47
N ILE A 29 -70.65 -18.98 35.79
CA ILE A 29 -69.58 -18.44 36.61
C ILE A 29 -68.41 -19.42 36.71
N ILE A 30 -68.67 -20.72 36.92
CA ILE A 30 -67.65 -21.77 36.97
C ILE A 30 -66.94 -21.91 35.62
N CYS A 31 -67.67 -21.93 34.51
CA CYS A 31 -67.12 -21.95 33.15
C CYS A 31 -66.31 -20.69 32.86
N GLY A 32 -66.80 -19.51 33.24
CA GLY A 32 -66.08 -18.24 33.11
C GLY A 32 -64.78 -18.23 33.92
N PHE A 33 -64.80 -18.73 35.15
CA PHE A 33 -63.63 -18.90 36.00
C PHE A 33 -62.63 -19.88 35.39
N PHE A 34 -63.09 -21.01 34.86
CA PHE A 34 -62.25 -22.00 34.19
C PHE A 34 -61.59 -21.43 32.92
N ILE A 35 -62.35 -20.73 32.07
CA ILE A 35 -61.83 -20.06 30.86
C ILE A 35 -60.83 -18.96 31.23
N HIS A 36 -61.13 -18.16 32.26
CA HIS A 36 -60.22 -17.13 32.76
C HIS A 36 -58.93 -17.74 33.28
N ASN A 37 -59.00 -18.81 34.08
CA ASN A 37 -57.84 -19.48 34.63
C ASN A 37 -56.98 -20.13 33.52
N GLN A 38 -57.60 -20.76 32.52
CA GLN A 38 -56.89 -21.27 31.33
C GLN A 38 -56.22 -20.15 30.52
N ARG A 39 -56.90 -19.02 30.34
CA ARG A 39 -56.33 -17.86 29.63
C ARG A 39 -55.15 -17.26 30.39
N VAL A 40 -55.27 -17.10 31.71
CA VAL A 40 -54.17 -16.62 32.57
C VAL A 40 -52.98 -17.59 32.53
N ALA A 41 -53.23 -18.90 32.57
CA ALA A 41 -52.18 -19.91 32.44
C ALA A 41 -51.50 -19.84 31.05
N ALA A 42 -52.28 -19.71 29.97
CA ALA A 42 -51.76 -19.57 28.62
C ALA A 42 -50.93 -18.27 28.44
N GLU A 43 -51.41 -17.14 28.97
CA GLU A 43 -50.68 -15.87 28.96
C GLU A 43 -49.39 -15.98 29.79
N ARG A 44 -49.41 -16.67 30.94
CA ARG A 44 -48.20 -16.90 31.75
C ARG A 44 -47.16 -17.71 30.98
N SER A 45 -47.55 -18.80 30.34
CA SER A 45 -46.65 -19.60 29.49
C SER A 45 -46.12 -18.80 28.30
N GLN A 46 -46.95 -17.93 27.71
CA GLN A 46 -46.51 -17.04 26.62
C GLN A 46 -45.52 -15.97 27.09
N ARG A 47 -45.72 -15.39 28.28
CA ARG A 47 -44.77 -14.44 28.90
C ARG A 47 -43.45 -15.11 29.22
N GLU A 48 -43.48 -16.31 29.79
CA GLU A 48 -42.27 -17.09 30.07
C GLU A 48 -41.51 -17.42 28.78
N TYR A 49 -42.21 -17.81 27.72
CA TYR A 49 -41.62 -18.02 26.40
C TYR A 49 -41.00 -16.75 25.82
N ALA A 50 -41.73 -15.62 25.86
CA ALA A 50 -41.27 -14.32 25.36
C ALA A 50 -40.02 -13.80 26.10
N SER A 51 -39.88 -14.11 27.38
CA SER A 51 -38.71 -13.72 28.19
C SER A 51 -37.39 -14.35 27.72
N THR A 52 -37.45 -15.45 26.96
CA THR A 52 -36.26 -16.23 26.54
C THR A 52 -36.13 -16.39 25.02
N HIS A 53 -37.18 -16.12 24.24
CA HIS A 53 -37.21 -16.37 22.79
C HIS A 53 -37.52 -15.11 21.98
N PHE A 54 -36.79 -14.93 20.87
CA PHE A 54 -37.05 -13.85 19.92
C PHE A 54 -38.47 -13.92 19.37
N ASN A 55 -39.09 -12.77 19.09
CA ASN A 55 -40.36 -12.74 18.37
C ASN A 55 -40.27 -13.49 17.02
N PRO A 56 -41.36 -14.12 16.55
CA PRO A 56 -41.32 -15.01 15.38
C PRO A 56 -40.75 -14.41 14.09
N ASN A 57 -40.86 -13.09 13.90
CA ASN A 57 -40.50 -12.39 12.66
C ASN A 57 -39.24 -11.51 12.82
N VAL A 58 -38.22 -12.02 13.51
CA VAL A 58 -36.94 -11.34 13.71
C VAL A 58 -35.87 -11.88 12.75
N THR A 59 -35.19 -10.97 12.05
CA THR A 59 -34.03 -11.25 11.20
C THR A 59 -32.85 -10.39 11.63
N ILE A 60 -31.68 -11.00 11.85
CA ILE A 60 -30.44 -10.31 12.21
C ILE A 60 -29.39 -10.64 11.15
N TYR A 61 -28.83 -9.60 10.53
CA TYR A 61 -27.81 -9.71 9.48
C TYR A 61 -28.21 -10.65 8.33
N GLY A 62 -29.50 -10.65 7.97
CA GLY A 62 -30.05 -11.52 6.92
C GLY A 62 -30.46 -12.92 7.40
N VAL A 63 -30.07 -13.32 8.62
CA VAL A 63 -30.40 -14.63 9.21
C VAL A 63 -31.70 -14.56 10.00
N LYS A 64 -32.65 -15.46 9.69
CA LYS A 64 -33.91 -15.60 10.43
C LYS A 64 -33.67 -16.27 11.79
N VAL A 65 -33.95 -15.55 12.87
CA VAL A 65 -33.69 -15.99 14.26
C VAL A 65 -34.92 -16.01 15.15
N GLY A 66 -36.11 -15.71 14.61
CA GLY A 66 -37.34 -15.76 15.38
C GLY A 66 -37.57 -17.12 16.03
N LYS A 67 -38.21 -17.12 17.20
CA LYS A 67 -38.45 -18.29 18.06
C LYS A 67 -37.18 -18.96 18.62
N LEU A 68 -35.99 -18.40 18.44
CA LEU A 68 -34.75 -18.91 19.03
C LEU A 68 -34.44 -18.19 20.35
N THR A 69 -33.68 -18.85 21.22
CA THR A 69 -33.04 -18.19 22.36
C THR A 69 -31.83 -17.39 21.90
N VAL A 70 -31.34 -16.47 22.75
CA VAL A 70 -30.13 -15.67 22.48
C VAL A 70 -28.94 -16.57 22.07
N ASN A 71 -28.71 -17.69 22.77
CA ASN A 71 -27.59 -18.59 22.46
C ASN A 71 -27.75 -19.26 21.10
N LYS A 72 -28.92 -19.84 20.83
CA LYS A 72 -29.20 -20.50 19.54
C LYS A 72 -29.16 -19.51 18.38
N ALA A 73 -29.66 -18.30 18.58
CA ALA A 73 -29.56 -17.22 17.60
C ALA A 73 -28.11 -16.82 17.36
N THR A 74 -27.29 -16.69 18.41
CA THR A 74 -25.87 -16.33 18.30
C THR A 74 -25.10 -17.37 17.47
N THR A 75 -25.25 -18.66 17.76
CA THR A 75 -24.62 -19.73 16.96
C THR A 75 -25.09 -19.68 15.51
N LYS A 76 -26.41 -19.63 15.29
CA LYS A 76 -26.97 -19.61 13.94
C LYS A 76 -26.52 -18.40 13.10
N ILE A 77 -26.40 -17.22 13.71
CA ILE A 77 -25.92 -16.02 13.00
C ILE A 77 -24.44 -16.20 12.63
N ASN A 78 -23.59 -16.67 13.54
CA ASN A 78 -22.18 -16.90 13.24
C ASN A 78 -21.98 -18.00 12.17
N ASP A 79 -22.90 -18.97 12.08
CA ASP A 79 -22.82 -20.04 11.08
C ASP A 79 -23.31 -19.62 9.67
N GLN A 80 -24.22 -18.63 9.59
CA GLN A 80 -24.95 -18.34 8.34
C GLN A 80 -24.81 -16.91 7.82
N ALA A 81 -24.44 -15.94 8.63
CA ALA A 81 -24.40 -14.54 8.21
C ALA A 81 -23.10 -14.22 7.47
N ASP A 82 -23.22 -13.48 6.36
CA ASP A 82 -22.07 -12.85 5.70
C ASP A 82 -21.37 -11.89 6.66
N ASN A 83 -20.05 -11.94 6.68
CA ASN A 83 -19.20 -11.16 7.60
C ASN A 83 -17.98 -10.53 6.93
N VAL A 84 -17.78 -10.80 5.64
CA VAL A 84 -16.75 -10.17 4.80
C VAL A 84 -17.40 -9.53 3.59
N VAL A 85 -16.89 -8.38 3.17
CA VAL A 85 -17.34 -7.68 1.95
C VAL A 85 -16.20 -7.58 0.97
N PHE A 86 -16.43 -7.96 -0.28
CA PHE A 86 -15.47 -7.83 -1.36
C PHE A 86 -15.96 -6.82 -2.39
N LEU A 87 -15.06 -5.99 -2.89
CA LEU A 87 -15.17 -5.37 -4.22
C LEU A 87 -14.37 -6.24 -5.17
N ARG A 88 -15.03 -7.09 -5.97
CA ARG A 88 -14.40 -8.00 -6.94
C ARG A 88 -14.99 -7.71 -8.31
N ASN A 89 -14.15 -7.43 -9.30
CA ASN A 89 -14.58 -7.27 -10.70
C ASN A 89 -15.66 -6.21 -10.87
N LYS A 90 -15.50 -5.07 -10.19
CA LYS A 90 -16.46 -3.96 -10.16
C LYS A 90 -17.80 -4.27 -9.47
N LYS A 91 -17.95 -5.44 -8.83
CA LYS A 91 -19.14 -5.83 -8.08
C LYS A 91 -18.83 -5.88 -6.60
N ILE A 92 -19.80 -5.48 -5.79
CA ILE A 92 -19.72 -5.59 -4.33
C ILE A 92 -20.53 -6.80 -3.91
N ILE A 93 -19.86 -7.75 -3.28
CA ILE A 93 -20.42 -9.02 -2.81
C ILE A 93 -20.12 -9.16 -1.32
N ALA A 94 -21.02 -9.81 -0.60
CA ALA A 94 -20.80 -10.18 0.80
C ALA A 94 -20.82 -11.71 0.87
N GLU A 95 -19.90 -12.27 1.65
CA GLU A 95 -19.74 -13.72 1.81
C GLU A 95 -19.47 -14.02 3.29
N LYS A 96 -19.69 -15.27 3.67
CA LYS A 96 -19.35 -15.80 4.99
C LYS A 96 -17.88 -16.28 5.02
N ASP A 97 -17.15 -15.90 6.06
CA ASP A 97 -15.84 -16.43 6.43
C ASP A 97 -15.93 -17.12 7.79
N ASP A 98 -15.65 -18.42 7.81
CA ASP A 98 -15.72 -19.28 9.01
C ASP A 98 -14.74 -18.88 10.11
N ASN A 99 -13.68 -18.14 9.78
CA ASN A 99 -12.63 -17.76 10.72
C ASN A 99 -12.94 -16.43 11.44
N VAL A 100 -14.10 -15.83 11.18
CA VAL A 100 -14.50 -14.54 11.74
C VAL A 100 -15.77 -14.71 12.55
N GLN A 101 -15.73 -14.28 13.81
CA GLN A 101 -16.94 -14.17 14.61
C GLN A 101 -17.77 -12.97 14.10
N THR A 102 -18.92 -13.26 13.51
CA THR A 102 -19.86 -12.27 12.95
C THR A 102 -20.50 -11.39 14.04
N ILE A 103 -20.89 -11.99 15.16
CA ILE A 103 -21.57 -11.28 16.25
C ILE A 103 -21.30 -11.93 17.62
N SER A 104 -21.12 -11.12 18.65
CA SER A 104 -21.01 -11.60 20.03
C SER A 104 -22.39 -11.88 20.65
N GLN A 105 -22.43 -12.76 21.66
CA GLN A 105 -23.68 -13.05 22.39
C GLN A 105 -24.24 -11.80 23.10
N ALA A 106 -23.36 -10.89 23.55
CA ALA A 106 -23.76 -9.62 24.17
C ALA A 106 -24.51 -8.71 23.17
N GLU A 107 -24.04 -8.63 21.93
CA GLU A 107 -24.73 -7.88 20.88
C GLU A 107 -26.09 -8.52 20.54
N VAL A 108 -26.17 -9.85 20.47
CA VAL A 108 -27.45 -10.56 20.25
C VAL A 108 -28.42 -10.30 21.40
N LYS A 109 -27.94 -10.27 22.66
CA LYS A 109 -28.77 -9.93 23.85
C LYS A 109 -29.28 -8.49 23.79
N ASN A 110 -28.47 -7.54 23.33
CA ASN A 110 -28.89 -6.16 23.13
C ASN A 110 -29.98 -6.07 22.05
N ILE A 111 -29.84 -6.80 20.95
CA ILE A 111 -30.86 -6.88 19.89
C ILE A 111 -32.14 -7.54 20.41
N PHE A 112 -32.01 -8.61 21.20
CA PHE A 112 -33.14 -9.28 21.86
C PHE A 112 -33.96 -8.31 22.69
N THR A 113 -33.30 -7.46 23.49
CA THR A 113 -33.95 -6.46 24.33
C THR A 113 -34.70 -5.42 23.49
N LYS A 114 -34.14 -4.99 22.35
CA LYS A 114 -34.75 -3.97 21.46
C LYS A 114 -36.06 -4.41 20.80
N GLN A 115 -36.26 -5.71 20.60
CA GLN A 115 -37.48 -6.25 19.98
C GLN A 115 -38.47 -6.84 21.00
N HIS A 116 -38.07 -6.98 22.26
CA HIS A 116 -38.79 -7.74 23.27
C HIS A 116 -40.17 -7.12 23.56
N THR A 117 -41.15 -7.99 23.74
CA THR A 117 -42.54 -7.64 24.12
C THR A 117 -43.01 -8.64 25.18
N ASP A 118 -43.89 -8.22 26.08
CA ASP A 118 -44.37 -9.08 27.19
C ASP A 118 -45.07 -10.35 26.69
N LEU A 119 -45.75 -10.26 25.56
CA LEU A 119 -46.34 -11.41 24.84
C LEU A 119 -45.73 -11.52 23.44
N PRO A 120 -45.71 -12.72 22.84
CA PRO A 120 -45.21 -12.92 21.48
C PRO A 120 -45.93 -12.02 20.47
N SER A 121 -45.17 -11.21 19.73
CA SER A 121 -45.67 -10.28 18.72
C SER A 121 -45.35 -10.76 17.30
N LYS A 122 -46.30 -10.56 16.38
CA LYS A 122 -46.08 -10.82 14.94
C LYS A 122 -45.37 -9.67 14.21
N GLN A 123 -45.02 -8.60 14.91
CA GLN A 123 -44.27 -7.48 14.33
C GLN A 123 -42.95 -7.95 13.73
N LYS A 124 -42.62 -7.40 12.56
CA LYS A 124 -41.40 -7.75 11.82
C LYS A 124 -40.25 -6.85 12.25
N TYR A 125 -39.14 -7.46 12.67
CA TYR A 125 -37.90 -6.76 13.04
C TYR A 125 -36.75 -7.19 12.15
N VAL A 126 -36.03 -6.23 11.57
CA VAL A 126 -34.87 -6.48 10.71
C VAL A 126 -33.69 -5.64 11.21
N PHE A 127 -32.66 -6.30 11.73
CA PHE A 127 -31.44 -5.67 12.21
C PHE A 127 -30.32 -5.88 11.19
N LYS A 128 -29.86 -4.79 10.54
CA LYS A 128 -28.74 -4.81 9.58
C LYS A 128 -27.41 -4.51 10.26
N SER A 129 -26.31 -4.95 9.67
CA SER A 129 -24.97 -4.64 10.16
C SER A 129 -24.53 -3.28 9.63
N ALA A 130 -24.50 -2.27 10.51
CA ALA A 130 -24.03 -0.93 10.17
C ALA A 130 -22.59 -0.96 9.61
N LYS A 131 -21.72 -1.81 10.18
CA LYS A 131 -20.35 -2.03 9.71
C LYS A 131 -20.30 -2.54 8.26
N MET A 132 -21.16 -3.51 7.92
CA MET A 132 -21.22 -4.04 6.54
C MET A 132 -21.79 -3.02 5.56
N ASP A 133 -22.83 -2.27 5.96
CA ASP A 133 -23.44 -1.24 5.11
C ASP A 133 -22.45 -0.09 4.84
N GLU A 134 -21.70 0.34 5.86
CA GLU A 134 -20.62 1.32 5.72
C GLU A 134 -19.48 0.78 4.85
N ALA A 135 -19.08 -0.48 5.06
CA ALA A 135 -18.06 -1.12 4.23
C ALA A 135 -18.43 -1.12 2.75
N LYS A 136 -19.68 -1.50 2.42
CA LYS A 136 -20.20 -1.45 1.04
C LYS A 136 -20.14 -0.03 0.46
N LYS A 137 -20.58 0.99 1.21
CA LYS A 137 -20.51 2.40 0.77
C LYS A 137 -19.07 2.85 0.51
N ASN A 138 -18.14 2.51 1.39
CA ASN A 138 -16.73 2.89 1.24
C ASN A 138 -16.07 2.15 0.07
N LEU A 139 -16.38 0.87 -0.15
CA LEU A 139 -15.92 0.15 -1.35
C LEU A 139 -16.46 0.78 -2.64
N GLN A 140 -17.71 1.28 -2.66
CA GLN A 140 -18.24 2.04 -3.81
C GLN A 140 -17.47 3.35 -4.03
N LYS A 141 -17.09 4.05 -2.95
CA LYS A 141 -16.26 5.26 -3.04
C LYS A 141 -14.87 4.94 -3.59
N ILE A 142 -14.21 3.91 -3.04
CA ILE A 142 -12.90 3.45 -3.52
C ILE A 142 -12.97 3.10 -5.00
N GLN A 143 -13.99 2.34 -5.43
CA GLN A 143 -14.16 1.96 -6.83
C GLN A 143 -14.21 3.16 -7.78
N LYS A 144 -14.88 4.25 -7.38
CA LYS A 144 -15.04 5.46 -8.19
C LYS A 144 -13.86 6.44 -8.06
N ALA A 145 -12.93 6.18 -7.14
CA ALA A 145 -11.85 7.10 -6.85
C ALA A 145 -10.83 7.16 -7.99
N VAL A 146 -10.26 8.35 -8.15
CA VAL A 146 -9.13 8.62 -9.04
C VAL A 146 -8.05 9.29 -8.21
N VAL A 147 -6.85 8.73 -8.26
CA VAL A 147 -5.67 9.29 -7.59
C VAL A 147 -4.75 9.85 -8.66
N THR A 148 -4.43 11.14 -8.58
CA THR A 148 -3.41 11.77 -9.41
C THR A 148 -2.03 11.49 -8.82
N TYR A 149 -1.25 10.63 -9.48
CA TYR A 149 0.14 10.34 -9.13
C TYR A 149 1.07 11.33 -9.82
N LYS A 150 1.79 12.15 -9.05
CA LYS A 150 2.66 13.22 -9.57
C LYS A 150 4.12 12.81 -9.46
N ILE A 151 4.86 12.85 -10.56
CA ILE A 151 6.29 12.53 -10.56
C ILE A 151 7.00 13.30 -11.68
N ASN A 152 8.12 13.95 -11.35
CA ASN A 152 8.99 14.60 -12.33
C ASN A 152 8.24 15.60 -13.25
N GLY A 153 7.37 16.42 -12.65
CA GLY A 153 6.54 17.40 -13.37
C GLY A 153 5.38 16.81 -14.19
N LYS A 154 5.22 15.48 -14.22
CA LYS A 154 4.12 14.78 -14.90
C LYS A 154 3.06 14.35 -13.92
N GLU A 155 1.82 14.25 -14.42
CA GLU A 155 0.67 13.78 -13.66
C GLU A 155 0.03 12.57 -14.35
N TYR A 156 -0.24 11.52 -13.57
CA TYR A 156 -0.86 10.29 -14.06
C TYR A 156 -2.13 10.01 -13.28
N GLN A 157 -3.26 9.91 -13.98
CA GLN A 157 -4.54 9.56 -13.36
C GLN A 157 -4.62 8.03 -13.14
N LEU A 158 -4.69 7.61 -11.88
CA LEU A 158 -4.82 6.21 -11.48
C LEU A 158 -6.27 5.96 -11.06
N ARG A 159 -7.07 5.42 -11.98
CA ARG A 159 -8.49 5.13 -11.78
C ARG A 159 -8.65 3.77 -11.10
N ALA A 160 -9.30 3.75 -9.94
CA ALA A 160 -9.39 2.53 -9.13
C ALA A 160 -10.20 1.42 -9.84
N ASP A 161 -11.29 1.77 -10.54
CA ASP A 161 -12.12 0.81 -11.28
C ASP A 161 -11.40 0.11 -12.44
N GLU A 162 -10.31 0.67 -12.95
CA GLU A 162 -9.47 0.08 -14.00
C GLU A 162 -8.32 -0.76 -13.43
N LEU A 163 -7.74 -0.29 -12.32
CA LEU A 163 -6.45 -0.76 -11.81
C LEU A 163 -6.55 -1.69 -10.60
N ILE A 164 -7.67 -1.66 -9.87
CA ILE A 164 -7.90 -2.48 -8.68
C ILE A 164 -8.95 -3.53 -8.99
N HIS A 165 -8.58 -4.80 -8.85
CA HIS A 165 -9.47 -5.91 -9.18
C HIS A 165 -10.20 -6.44 -7.95
N GLU A 166 -9.50 -6.50 -6.81
CA GLU A 166 -10.07 -6.97 -5.55
C GLU A 166 -9.65 -6.12 -4.34
N VAL A 167 -10.65 -5.71 -3.54
CA VAL A 167 -10.49 -5.14 -2.20
C VAL A 167 -11.42 -5.87 -1.23
N THR A 168 -10.87 -6.32 -0.10
CA THR A 168 -11.60 -7.04 0.94
C THR A 168 -11.76 -6.17 2.17
N TYR A 169 -12.96 -6.11 2.74
CA TYR A 169 -13.22 -5.59 4.08
C TYR A 169 -13.48 -6.75 5.03
N LYS A 170 -12.56 -6.96 5.97
CA LYS A 170 -12.59 -8.01 6.99
C LYS A 170 -12.06 -7.44 8.31
N ASP A 171 -12.72 -7.77 9.43
CA ASP A 171 -12.32 -7.37 10.78
C ASP A 171 -12.05 -5.86 10.95
N GLY A 172 -12.88 -5.02 10.33
CA GLY A 172 -12.73 -3.57 10.40
C GLY A 172 -11.63 -2.99 9.51
N LYS A 173 -11.00 -3.80 8.65
CA LYS A 173 -9.86 -3.39 7.83
C LYS A 173 -10.11 -3.65 6.35
N TYR A 174 -9.66 -2.71 5.52
CA TYR A 174 -9.58 -2.89 4.08
C TYR A 174 -8.23 -3.46 3.69
N LYS A 175 -8.22 -4.45 2.80
CA LYS A 175 -7.01 -5.04 2.22
C LYS A 175 -7.18 -5.14 0.71
N PHE A 176 -6.23 -4.59 -0.03
CA PHE A 176 -6.13 -4.79 -1.46
C PHE A 176 -5.48 -6.16 -1.71
N THR A 177 -6.19 -7.06 -2.38
CA THR A 177 -5.78 -8.46 -2.57
C THR A 177 -5.41 -8.76 -4.03
N ASP A 178 -5.93 -7.98 -4.98
CA ASP A 178 -5.49 -8.02 -6.38
C ASP A 178 -5.29 -6.62 -6.96
N VAL A 179 -4.02 -6.25 -7.09
CA VAL A 179 -3.51 -4.95 -7.58
C VAL A 179 -2.52 -5.11 -8.74
N LYS A 180 -2.55 -6.24 -9.45
CA LYS A 180 -1.58 -6.52 -10.53
C LYS A 180 -1.58 -5.45 -11.62
N LYS A 181 -2.76 -4.91 -11.96
CA LYS A 181 -2.89 -3.83 -12.95
C LYS A 181 -2.34 -2.50 -12.46
N LEU A 182 -2.56 -2.14 -11.18
CA LEU A 182 -1.93 -0.98 -10.56
C LEU A 182 -0.40 -1.11 -10.58
N HIS A 183 0.13 -2.27 -10.18
CA HIS A 183 1.57 -2.55 -10.23
C HIS A 183 2.12 -2.35 -11.64
N ALA A 184 1.53 -3.00 -12.64
CA ALA A 184 1.95 -2.90 -14.03
C ALA A 184 1.84 -1.46 -14.57
N LYS A 185 0.83 -0.69 -14.15
CA LYS A 185 0.69 0.72 -14.53
C LYS A 185 1.83 1.56 -13.94
N LEU A 186 2.19 1.36 -12.67
CA LEU A 186 3.30 2.06 -12.04
C LEU A 186 4.66 1.63 -12.60
N GLU A 187 4.84 0.37 -13.01
CA GLU A 187 6.02 -0.08 -13.76
C GLU A 187 6.13 0.62 -15.12
N LYS A 188 5.02 0.77 -15.86
CA LYS A 188 5.03 1.51 -17.12
C LYS A 188 5.40 2.98 -16.91
N ILE A 189 4.88 3.60 -15.86
CA ILE A 189 5.25 4.98 -15.48
C ILE A 189 6.75 5.03 -15.15
N ASP A 190 7.27 4.09 -14.36
CA ASP A 190 8.70 3.97 -14.08
C ASP A 190 9.52 3.87 -15.37
N GLN A 191 9.17 2.97 -16.29
CA GLN A 191 9.90 2.81 -17.55
C GLN A 191 9.91 4.08 -18.41
N GLU A 192 8.87 4.90 -18.31
CA GLU A 192 8.75 6.18 -19.00
C GLU A 192 9.62 7.27 -18.35
N VAL A 193 9.62 7.37 -17.01
CA VAL A 193 10.23 8.51 -16.31
C VAL A 193 11.61 8.23 -15.70
N LYS A 194 11.97 6.97 -15.48
CA LYS A 194 13.23 6.59 -14.85
C LYS A 194 14.41 7.08 -15.67
N THR A 195 15.46 7.50 -14.98
CA THR A 195 16.70 7.96 -15.60
C THR A 195 17.82 6.93 -15.51
N LEU A 196 17.72 5.95 -14.60
CA LEU A 196 18.65 4.83 -14.52
C LEU A 196 18.67 4.03 -15.83
N LYS A 197 19.86 3.68 -16.30
CA LYS A 197 20.10 2.87 -17.51
C LYS A 197 19.60 3.48 -18.82
N LYS A 198 19.19 4.76 -18.82
CA LYS A 198 18.77 5.47 -20.03
C LYS A 198 19.93 6.21 -20.68
N SER A 199 19.90 6.27 -22.01
CA SER A 199 20.85 7.03 -22.80
C SER A 199 20.28 8.37 -23.22
N TYR A 200 21.14 9.39 -23.31
CA TYR A 200 20.77 10.72 -23.79
C TYR A 200 21.97 11.42 -24.42
N LYS A 201 21.70 12.52 -25.11
CA LYS A 201 22.71 13.38 -25.72
C LYS A 201 23.29 14.32 -24.66
N PHE A 202 24.61 14.38 -24.59
CA PHE A 202 25.34 15.19 -23.61
C PHE A 202 26.46 15.97 -24.31
N THR A 203 26.53 17.28 -24.05
CA THR A 203 27.58 18.16 -24.57
C THR A 203 28.78 18.13 -23.64
N VAL A 204 29.91 17.61 -24.11
CA VAL A 204 31.15 17.56 -23.31
C VAL A 204 31.84 18.92 -23.30
N PRO A 205 32.61 19.24 -22.24
CA PRO A 205 33.50 20.39 -22.25
C PRO A 205 34.66 20.23 -23.27
N VAL A 206 35.23 21.36 -23.66
CA VAL A 206 36.45 21.45 -24.47
C VAL A 206 37.27 22.66 -24.00
N GLY A 207 38.54 22.44 -23.66
CA GLY A 207 39.34 23.46 -22.97
C GLY A 207 38.61 24.00 -21.73
N ASN A 208 38.46 25.32 -21.64
CA ASN A 208 37.82 26.00 -20.52
C ASN A 208 36.31 26.27 -20.71
N LYS A 209 35.65 25.62 -21.68
CA LYS A 209 34.25 25.90 -22.04
C LYS A 209 33.39 24.63 -22.04
N VAL A 210 32.11 24.77 -21.69
CA VAL A 210 31.09 23.70 -21.76
C VAL A 210 30.31 23.84 -23.07
N ASN A 211 30.99 23.66 -24.20
CA ASN A 211 30.42 23.85 -25.54
C ASN A 211 31.08 22.95 -26.61
N GLY A 212 31.60 21.80 -26.19
CA GLY A 212 32.26 20.86 -27.09
C GLY A 212 31.28 20.02 -27.90
N LYS A 213 31.73 18.85 -28.31
CA LYS A 213 30.92 17.92 -29.11
C LYS A 213 29.78 17.33 -28.26
N THR A 214 28.64 17.09 -28.90
CA THR A 214 27.57 16.29 -28.31
C THR A 214 27.81 14.80 -28.56
N ILE A 215 27.83 14.01 -27.49
CA ILE A 215 27.97 12.56 -27.50
C ILE A 215 26.70 11.90 -26.95
N THR A 216 26.56 10.58 -27.14
CA THR A 216 25.55 9.80 -26.42
C THR A 216 26.20 9.17 -25.19
N VAL A 217 25.64 9.40 -24.01
CA VAL A 217 26.05 8.74 -22.77
C VAL A 217 24.89 7.94 -22.21
N LYS A 218 25.20 6.93 -21.40
CA LYS A 218 24.21 6.10 -20.71
C LYS A 218 24.40 6.23 -19.21
N ASN A 219 23.32 6.53 -18.51
CA ASN A 219 23.31 6.49 -17.04
C ASN A 219 23.57 5.06 -16.56
N GLU A 220 24.55 4.89 -15.68
CA GLU A 220 24.81 3.62 -15.02
C GLU A 220 24.30 3.65 -13.58
N SER A 221 25.12 4.03 -12.60
CA SER A 221 24.66 4.18 -11.21
C SER A 221 24.12 5.58 -10.91
N TYR A 222 24.35 6.56 -11.79
CA TYR A 222 23.75 7.89 -11.67
C TYR A 222 22.32 7.88 -12.21
N GLY A 223 21.35 8.12 -11.34
CA GLY A 223 19.97 8.31 -11.75
C GLY A 223 18.99 7.89 -10.68
N TRP A 224 17.73 7.80 -11.09
CA TRP A 224 16.66 7.36 -10.23
C TRP A 224 15.60 6.54 -10.99
N GLY A 225 14.85 5.75 -10.23
CA GLY A 225 13.64 5.06 -10.66
C GLY A 225 12.58 5.10 -9.57
N ILE A 226 11.37 4.64 -9.86
CA ILE A 226 10.26 4.53 -8.91
C ILE A 226 10.37 3.20 -8.18
N TYR A 227 10.34 3.23 -6.85
CA TYR A 227 10.16 2.04 -6.03
C TYR A 227 8.69 1.61 -6.10
N VAL A 228 8.34 0.88 -7.16
CA VAL A 228 6.95 0.49 -7.49
C VAL A 228 6.21 -0.12 -6.30
N LYS A 229 6.82 -1.05 -5.56
CA LYS A 229 6.19 -1.67 -4.38
C LYS A 229 5.75 -0.64 -3.33
N LYS A 230 6.58 0.37 -3.04
CA LYS A 230 6.22 1.44 -2.10
C LYS A 230 5.19 2.39 -2.69
N ALA A 231 5.28 2.68 -3.99
CA ALA A 231 4.31 3.53 -4.69
C ALA A 231 2.91 2.88 -4.74
N VAL A 232 2.80 1.56 -4.97
CA VAL A 232 1.54 0.80 -4.91
C VAL A 232 0.90 0.96 -3.53
N ALA A 233 1.64 0.68 -2.46
CA ALA A 233 1.14 0.81 -1.09
C ALA A 233 0.70 2.25 -0.76
N ALA A 234 1.38 3.26 -1.31
CA ALA A 234 0.99 4.66 -1.15
C ALA A 234 -0.33 4.99 -1.85
N VAL A 235 -0.54 4.47 -3.06
CA VAL A 235 -1.80 4.64 -3.81
C VAL A 235 -2.94 3.91 -3.11
N GLU A 236 -2.73 2.68 -2.62
CA GLU A 236 -3.72 1.95 -1.81
C GLU A 236 -4.14 2.73 -0.56
N LYS A 237 -3.16 3.29 0.17
CA LYS A 237 -3.44 4.14 1.33
C LYS A 237 -4.19 5.41 0.96
N ALA A 238 -3.84 6.04 -0.17
CA ALA A 238 -4.53 7.21 -0.66
C ALA A 238 -6.01 6.90 -0.98
N LEU A 239 -6.28 5.76 -1.63
CA LEU A 239 -7.64 5.30 -1.94
C LEU A 239 -8.47 5.07 -0.67
N ILE A 240 -7.91 4.40 0.35
CA ILE A 240 -8.61 4.17 1.63
C ILE A 240 -8.93 5.49 2.33
N ASN A 241 -7.98 6.42 2.34
CA ASN A 241 -8.11 7.69 3.05
C ASN A 241 -8.87 8.77 2.25
N GLY A 242 -9.33 8.46 1.03
CA GLY A 242 -9.99 9.43 0.15
C GLY A 242 -9.09 10.56 -0.35
N GLN A 243 -7.77 10.34 -0.37
CA GLN A 243 -6.82 11.31 -0.91
C GLN A 243 -6.84 11.28 -2.44
N THR A 244 -6.81 12.46 -3.05
CA THR A 244 -6.88 12.62 -4.51
C THR A 244 -5.51 12.70 -5.18
N THR A 245 -4.43 12.85 -4.42
CA THR A 245 -3.07 13.03 -4.95
C THR A 245 -2.05 12.20 -4.19
N VAL A 246 -1.10 11.63 -4.92
CA VAL A 246 0.12 11.01 -4.36
C VAL A 246 1.35 11.68 -4.96
N ASP A 247 2.22 12.16 -4.09
CA ASP A 247 3.54 12.68 -4.47
C ASP A 247 4.52 11.51 -4.66
N GLY A 248 4.79 11.19 -5.93
CA GLY A 248 5.66 10.11 -6.34
C GLY A 248 7.13 10.31 -5.97
N SER A 249 7.57 11.56 -5.71
CA SER A 249 8.96 11.86 -5.35
C SER A 249 9.39 11.23 -4.02
N LYS A 250 8.43 10.84 -3.18
CA LYS A 250 8.65 10.13 -1.91
C LYS A 250 8.93 8.63 -2.09
N TYR A 251 8.76 8.11 -3.29
CA TYR A 251 8.84 6.67 -3.59
C TYR A 251 9.81 6.37 -4.72
N ILE A 252 10.93 7.09 -4.77
CA ILE A 252 12.02 6.88 -5.74
C ILE A 252 13.26 6.27 -5.08
N TYR A 253 14.13 5.69 -5.89
CA TYR A 253 15.41 5.09 -5.46
C TYR A 253 16.50 5.39 -6.49
N GLY A 254 17.78 5.23 -6.10
CA GLY A 254 18.92 5.12 -7.01
C GLY A 254 19.72 3.84 -6.81
N GLU A 255 20.79 3.67 -7.57
CA GLU A 255 21.65 2.48 -7.56
C GLU A 255 23.09 2.80 -7.07
N GLY A 256 23.80 1.78 -6.61
CA GLY A 256 25.21 1.88 -6.23
C GLY A 256 25.44 1.95 -4.72
N TYR A 257 26.51 2.62 -4.30
CA TYR A 257 26.96 2.74 -2.90
C TYR A 257 25.92 3.43 -2.01
N SER A 258 25.32 4.51 -2.51
CA SER A 258 24.14 5.14 -1.94
C SER A 258 22.91 4.76 -2.75
N THR A 259 21.77 4.57 -2.11
CA THR A 259 20.48 4.32 -2.79
C THR A 259 19.70 5.62 -3.04
N TYR A 260 20.39 6.76 -3.05
CA TYR A 260 19.81 8.08 -3.29
C TYR A 260 19.41 8.26 -4.75
N ALA A 261 18.28 8.93 -4.98
CA ALA A 261 17.75 9.23 -6.29
C ALA A 261 18.52 10.37 -6.99
N HIS A 262 19.75 10.07 -7.42
CA HIS A 262 20.66 11.04 -8.00
C HIS A 262 20.06 11.72 -9.24
N GLY A 263 20.17 13.05 -9.27
CA GLY A 263 19.69 13.86 -10.37
C GLY A 263 18.18 14.10 -10.43
N TYR A 264 17.39 13.61 -9.46
CA TYR A 264 15.96 13.93 -9.41
C TYR A 264 15.73 15.44 -9.31
N GLY A 265 14.85 15.97 -10.17
CA GLY A 265 14.51 17.39 -10.22
C GLY A 265 15.61 18.32 -10.74
N LYS A 266 16.77 17.80 -11.18
CA LYS A 266 17.84 18.62 -11.75
C LYS A 266 17.69 18.79 -13.26
N SER A 267 18.17 19.92 -13.77
CA SER A 267 18.28 20.19 -15.20
C SER A 267 19.34 19.30 -15.89
N ASN A 268 19.54 19.49 -17.19
CA ASN A 268 20.59 18.79 -17.96
C ASN A 268 20.51 17.27 -17.79
N HIS A 269 19.33 16.70 -18.05
CA HIS A 269 19.07 15.26 -17.90
C HIS A 269 19.37 14.71 -16.50
N GLY A 270 19.24 15.55 -15.46
CA GLY A 270 19.52 15.19 -14.07
C GLY A 270 20.95 15.50 -13.62
N ILE A 271 21.88 15.84 -14.52
CA ILE A 271 23.27 16.13 -14.19
C ILE A 271 23.41 17.49 -13.48
N GLY A 272 22.56 18.45 -13.82
CA GLY A 272 22.65 19.82 -13.33
C GLY A 272 23.92 20.53 -13.84
N GLN A 273 24.51 21.36 -12.98
CA GLN A 273 25.61 22.28 -13.30
C GLN A 273 26.94 21.93 -12.63
N ASN A 274 26.98 20.83 -11.88
CA ASN A 274 28.14 20.37 -11.13
C ASN A 274 28.39 18.90 -11.45
N TYR A 275 29.49 18.61 -12.15
CA TYR A 275 29.81 17.26 -12.59
C TYR A 275 31.29 17.15 -12.99
N VAL A 276 31.75 15.92 -13.14
CA VAL A 276 33.07 15.56 -13.66
C VAL A 276 32.90 14.90 -15.02
N VAL A 277 33.78 15.22 -15.97
CA VAL A 277 33.84 14.55 -17.28
C VAL A 277 35.24 13.97 -17.46
N VAL A 278 35.32 12.74 -17.94
CA VAL A 278 36.55 12.03 -18.27
C VAL A 278 36.47 11.58 -19.72
N SER A 279 37.41 12.03 -20.55
CA SER A 279 37.59 11.53 -21.91
C SER A 279 38.68 10.47 -21.92
N ILE A 280 38.32 9.22 -22.23
CA ILE A 280 39.31 8.15 -22.42
C ILE A 280 40.10 8.42 -23.70
N LYS A 281 39.43 8.81 -24.79
CA LYS A 281 40.14 9.03 -26.06
C LYS A 281 41.19 10.15 -25.99
N ASN A 282 40.86 11.25 -25.33
CA ASN A 282 41.76 12.41 -25.27
C ASN A 282 42.67 12.40 -24.04
N GLN A 283 42.43 11.50 -23.08
CA GLN A 283 43.09 11.43 -21.78
C GLN A 283 42.98 12.76 -21.03
N GLU A 284 41.75 13.28 -20.93
CA GLU A 284 41.44 14.57 -20.31
C GLU A 284 40.36 14.45 -19.24
N LEU A 285 40.42 15.31 -18.22
CA LEU A 285 39.45 15.40 -17.15
C LEU A 285 39.01 16.85 -16.95
N TRP A 286 37.71 17.05 -16.79
CA TRP A 286 37.11 18.33 -16.43
C TRP A 286 36.30 18.22 -15.16
N VAL A 287 36.39 19.23 -14.31
CA VAL A 287 35.45 19.46 -13.22
C VAL A 287 34.66 20.72 -13.54
N VAL A 288 33.35 20.57 -13.74
CA VAL A 288 32.44 21.69 -14.02
C VAL A 288 31.76 22.11 -12.73
N ARG A 289 31.79 23.40 -12.42
CA ARG A 289 31.08 24.00 -11.28
C ARG A 289 30.28 25.20 -11.72
N LYS A 290 29.01 25.26 -11.29
CA LYS A 290 28.10 26.36 -11.65
C LYS A 290 28.07 26.61 -13.16
N GLY A 291 28.14 25.53 -13.96
CA GLY A 291 28.11 25.57 -15.42
C GLY A 291 29.41 26.03 -16.10
N LYS A 292 30.50 26.24 -15.35
CA LYS A 292 31.81 26.65 -15.88
C LYS A 292 32.88 25.60 -15.57
N VAL A 293 33.87 25.46 -16.43
CA VAL A 293 35.03 24.59 -16.17
C VAL A 293 35.84 25.21 -15.03
N ALA A 294 35.90 24.52 -13.89
CA ALA A 294 36.69 24.91 -12.72
C ALA A 294 38.07 24.26 -12.72
N VAL A 295 38.17 23.04 -13.28
CA VAL A 295 39.44 22.33 -13.48
C VAL A 295 39.40 21.67 -14.86
N HIS A 296 40.51 21.76 -15.60
CA HIS A 296 40.77 20.99 -16.81
C HIS A 296 42.19 20.43 -16.73
N LEU A 297 42.31 19.11 -16.85
CA LEU A 297 43.57 18.37 -16.96
C LEU A 297 43.63 17.72 -18.34
N ASN A 298 44.77 17.77 -19.00
CA ASN A 298 44.94 17.33 -20.39
C ASN A 298 45.83 16.07 -20.55
N ASP A 299 46.21 15.46 -19.44
CA ASP A 299 47.16 14.36 -19.35
C ASP A 299 46.86 13.39 -18.19
N VAL A 300 45.58 13.10 -17.93
CA VAL A 300 45.23 12.00 -17.02
C VAL A 300 45.57 10.64 -17.64
N VAL A 301 45.67 9.57 -16.86
CA VAL A 301 45.82 8.21 -17.41
C VAL A 301 44.73 7.29 -16.90
N THR A 302 43.81 6.89 -17.79
CA THR A 302 42.72 5.96 -17.49
C THR A 302 43.19 4.51 -17.42
N GLY A 303 42.24 3.61 -17.17
CA GLY A 303 42.45 2.17 -17.19
C GLY A 303 42.95 1.66 -18.53
N THR A 304 43.72 0.57 -18.49
CA THR A 304 44.27 -0.06 -19.70
C THR A 304 43.14 -0.53 -20.62
N GLU A 305 43.20 -0.24 -21.92
CA GLU A 305 42.10 -0.51 -22.86
C GLU A 305 41.75 -2.01 -22.97
N ASP A 306 42.72 -2.90 -22.75
CA ASP A 306 42.55 -4.34 -22.81
C ASP A 306 42.45 -5.03 -21.42
N LYS A 307 42.24 -6.34 -21.42
CA LYS A 307 42.35 -7.23 -20.24
C LYS A 307 41.39 -6.97 -19.07
N GLY A 308 40.27 -6.29 -19.30
CA GLY A 308 39.26 -6.03 -18.26
C GLY A 308 39.60 -4.85 -17.33
N ASN A 309 40.69 -4.13 -17.62
CA ASN A 309 41.14 -2.97 -16.87
C ASN A 309 40.62 -1.63 -17.42
N ALA A 310 39.81 -1.66 -18.48
CA ALA A 310 39.31 -0.44 -19.11
C ALA A 310 38.42 0.34 -18.13
N THR A 311 38.62 1.66 -18.04
CA THR A 311 37.72 2.52 -17.26
C THR A 311 36.30 2.42 -17.85
N PRO A 312 35.29 2.07 -17.06
CA PRO A 312 33.95 1.80 -17.59
C PRO A 312 33.27 3.09 -18.03
N LYS A 313 32.88 3.14 -19.31
CA LYS A 313 32.09 4.23 -19.89
C LYS A 313 30.69 4.28 -19.27
N GLY A 314 30.13 5.48 -19.19
CA GLY A 314 28.80 5.71 -18.65
C GLY A 314 28.77 6.89 -17.68
N VAL A 315 27.60 7.08 -17.05
CA VAL A 315 27.41 8.11 -16.04
C VAL A 315 27.26 7.48 -14.66
N TRP A 316 28.17 7.86 -13.78
CA TRP A 316 28.34 7.37 -12.43
C TRP A 316 28.23 8.54 -11.44
N TYR A 317 28.48 8.33 -10.16
CA TYR A 317 28.63 9.40 -9.18
C TYR A 317 29.79 9.16 -8.23
N ILE A 318 30.37 10.23 -7.69
CA ILE A 318 31.34 10.14 -6.60
C ILE A 318 30.66 9.59 -5.35
N MET A 319 31.02 8.38 -4.95
CA MET A 319 30.36 7.65 -3.87
C MET A 319 30.71 8.20 -2.48
N TYR A 320 31.99 8.51 -2.30
CA TYR A 320 32.54 9.14 -1.12
C TYR A 320 33.89 9.78 -1.48
N LYS A 321 34.54 10.39 -0.49
CA LYS A 321 35.85 10.99 -0.61
C LYS A 321 36.68 10.57 0.60
N GLU A 322 37.90 10.09 0.38
CA GLU A 322 38.80 9.64 1.44
C GLU A 322 40.22 10.18 1.24
N SER A 323 40.87 10.62 2.32
CA SER A 323 42.23 11.19 2.29
C SER A 323 42.89 11.07 3.68
N PRO A 324 44.09 10.46 3.79
CA PRO A 324 44.73 9.57 2.80
C PRO A 324 43.96 8.24 2.66
N SER A 325 44.27 7.43 1.64
CA SER A 325 43.69 6.10 1.47
C SER A 325 44.72 5.08 0.95
N VAL A 326 44.40 3.79 1.07
CA VAL A 326 45.19 2.67 0.52
C VAL A 326 44.29 1.81 -0.35
N LEU A 327 44.48 1.90 -1.66
CA LEU A 327 43.73 1.15 -2.65
C LEU A 327 44.26 -0.28 -2.71
N ARG A 328 43.37 -1.28 -2.68
CA ARG A 328 43.72 -2.70 -2.71
C ARG A 328 42.94 -3.42 -3.79
N GLY A 329 43.60 -4.35 -4.46
CA GLY A 329 42.99 -5.17 -5.49
C GLY A 329 43.93 -6.28 -5.95
N TYR A 330 43.67 -6.79 -7.16
CA TYR A 330 44.46 -7.83 -7.81
C TYR A 330 45.01 -7.30 -9.13
N ASN A 331 46.26 -7.67 -9.45
CA ASN A 331 46.86 -7.47 -10.77
C ASN A 331 46.35 -8.55 -11.75
N ASP A 332 46.64 -8.39 -13.04
CA ASP A 332 46.25 -9.33 -14.11
C ASP A 332 46.77 -10.76 -13.90
N ASP A 333 47.90 -10.92 -13.21
CA ASP A 333 48.49 -12.21 -12.85
C ASP A 333 47.88 -12.83 -11.57
N GLY A 334 46.86 -12.18 -10.98
CA GLY A 334 46.20 -12.60 -9.74
C GLY A 334 46.96 -12.26 -8.46
N SER A 335 48.10 -11.57 -8.53
CA SER A 335 48.82 -11.10 -7.34
C SER A 335 48.09 -9.91 -6.70
N LYS A 336 48.19 -9.76 -5.37
CA LYS A 336 47.55 -8.65 -4.64
C LYS A 336 48.37 -7.38 -4.78
N TYR A 337 47.72 -6.24 -4.99
CA TYR A 337 48.37 -4.92 -4.92
C TYR A 337 47.83 -4.07 -3.76
N ALA A 338 48.66 -3.11 -3.34
CA ALA A 338 48.28 -2.06 -2.39
C ALA A 338 48.95 -0.73 -2.79
N SER A 339 48.16 0.27 -3.14
CA SER A 339 48.66 1.59 -3.59
C SER A 339 48.23 2.67 -2.61
N LYS A 340 49.20 3.33 -1.97
CA LYS A 340 48.95 4.50 -1.12
C LYS A 340 48.62 5.69 -2.01
N VAL A 341 47.52 6.37 -1.72
CA VAL A 341 47.07 7.58 -2.43
C VAL A 341 46.73 8.66 -1.41
N GLN A 342 46.97 9.92 -1.76
CA GLN A 342 46.59 11.04 -0.91
C GLN A 342 45.11 11.37 -1.01
N TYR A 343 44.51 11.19 -2.18
CA TYR A 343 43.10 11.54 -2.42
C TYR A 343 42.40 10.45 -3.20
N TRP A 344 41.30 9.93 -2.65
CA TRP A 344 40.50 8.88 -3.25
C TRP A 344 39.04 9.31 -3.44
N MET A 345 38.55 9.20 -4.68
CA MET A 345 37.19 9.56 -5.06
C MET A 345 36.57 8.48 -5.97
N PRO A 346 36.05 7.38 -5.40
CA PRO A 346 35.44 6.28 -6.16
C PRO A 346 34.14 6.69 -6.84
N PHE A 347 33.91 6.17 -8.04
CA PHE A 347 32.65 6.34 -8.76
C PHE A 347 31.98 5.04 -9.22
N THR A 348 32.63 3.88 -9.10
CA THR A 348 31.99 2.57 -9.35
C THR A 348 32.13 1.63 -8.15
N LEU A 349 31.19 0.68 -8.04
CA LEU A 349 31.27 -0.39 -7.04
C LEU A 349 32.39 -1.40 -7.34
N SER A 350 32.84 -1.46 -8.60
CA SER A 350 34.00 -2.26 -8.99
C SER A 350 35.34 -1.65 -8.55
N GLY A 351 35.32 -0.47 -7.92
CA GLY A 351 36.53 0.16 -7.39
C GLY A 351 37.24 1.09 -8.37
N CYS A 352 36.58 1.59 -9.43
CA CYS A 352 37.13 2.65 -10.26
C CYS A 352 36.87 4.02 -9.61
N GLY A 353 37.87 4.89 -9.64
CA GLY A 353 37.79 6.23 -9.07
C GLY A 353 38.85 7.18 -9.59
N LEU A 354 38.83 8.40 -9.08
CA LEU A 354 39.85 9.43 -9.34
C LEU A 354 40.85 9.41 -8.17
N HIS A 355 42.15 9.35 -8.46
CA HIS A 355 43.19 9.46 -7.43
C HIS A 355 44.54 9.92 -7.99
N ASP A 356 45.43 10.33 -7.10
CA ASP A 356 46.83 10.58 -7.42
C ASP A 356 47.61 9.29 -7.68
N ALA A 357 48.53 9.33 -8.64
CA ALA A 357 49.42 8.22 -8.97
C ALA A 357 50.90 8.64 -8.92
N SER A 358 51.47 8.72 -7.72
CA SER A 358 52.87 9.16 -7.53
C SER A 358 53.91 8.19 -8.12
N TRP A 359 53.52 6.94 -8.40
CA TRP A 359 54.38 5.93 -9.01
C TRP A 359 54.45 6.01 -10.53
N ARG A 360 53.58 6.79 -11.17
CA ARG A 360 53.47 6.82 -12.63
C ARG A 360 54.47 7.81 -13.23
N ASN A 361 55.26 7.30 -14.18
CA ASN A 361 56.23 8.10 -14.95
C ASN A 361 55.75 8.42 -16.37
N ASP A 362 54.99 7.51 -17.01
CA ASP A 362 54.40 7.75 -18.33
C ASP A 362 52.98 8.31 -18.20
N TRP A 363 52.84 9.53 -18.70
CA TRP A 363 51.61 10.33 -18.77
C TRP A 363 51.26 10.70 -20.21
N SER A 364 51.83 10.01 -21.19
CA SER A 364 51.48 10.20 -22.60
C SER A 364 50.00 9.91 -22.82
N LYS A 365 49.39 10.57 -23.81
CA LYS A 365 47.98 10.34 -24.18
C LYS A 365 47.71 8.90 -24.67
N SER A 366 48.76 8.15 -25.00
CA SER A 366 48.72 6.74 -25.39
C SER A 366 49.02 5.78 -24.25
N ALA A 367 49.39 6.25 -23.05
CA ALA A 367 49.80 5.39 -21.93
C ALA A 367 48.72 4.36 -21.56
N TYR A 368 47.44 4.73 -21.69
CA TYR A 368 46.32 3.83 -21.41
C TYR A 368 46.20 2.64 -22.39
N LEU A 369 46.89 2.65 -23.53
CA LEU A 369 46.81 1.54 -24.49
C LEU A 369 47.52 0.29 -23.99
N THR A 370 48.62 0.44 -23.24
CA THR A 370 49.48 -0.68 -22.82
C THR A 370 49.91 -0.62 -21.36
N GLY A 371 49.81 0.53 -20.70
CA GLY A 371 50.30 0.78 -19.34
C GLY A 371 49.37 1.68 -18.53
N GLY A 372 48.06 1.54 -18.73
CA GLY A 372 47.03 2.25 -17.99
C GLY A 372 46.93 1.81 -16.52
N SER A 373 45.84 2.18 -15.85
CA SER A 373 45.50 1.69 -14.51
C SER A 373 44.67 0.40 -14.56
N HIS A 374 44.29 -0.15 -13.40
CA HIS A 374 43.25 -1.18 -13.28
C HIS A 374 41.83 -0.57 -13.26
N GLY A 375 41.55 0.40 -14.15
CA GLY A 375 40.24 1.04 -14.31
C GLY A 375 40.09 2.43 -13.71
N CYS A 376 40.96 2.83 -12.77
CA CYS A 376 40.96 4.19 -12.20
C CYS A 376 41.45 5.28 -13.17
N VAL A 377 41.15 6.53 -12.86
CA VAL A 377 41.71 7.70 -13.56
C VAL A 377 42.85 8.23 -12.71
N ASN A 378 44.08 7.96 -13.15
CA ASN A 378 45.29 8.45 -12.50
C ASN A 378 45.46 9.94 -12.82
N ILE A 379 45.75 10.73 -11.78
CA ILE A 379 45.99 12.17 -11.86
C ILE A 379 47.35 12.46 -11.24
N ARG A 380 48.09 13.47 -11.73
CA ARG A 380 49.39 13.81 -11.16
C ARG A 380 49.24 14.26 -9.69
N PRO A 381 50.17 13.89 -8.80
CA PRO A 381 50.14 14.34 -7.41
C PRO A 381 50.10 15.88 -7.24
N ALA A 382 50.67 16.64 -8.17
CA ALA A 382 50.64 18.09 -8.13
C ALA A 382 49.25 18.69 -8.44
N GLU A 383 48.40 17.97 -9.18
CA GLU A 383 47.15 18.49 -9.74
C GLU A 383 45.90 17.95 -9.02
N ILE A 384 46.01 16.77 -8.41
CA ILE A 384 44.89 16.09 -7.73
C ILE A 384 44.20 16.96 -6.68
N ARG A 385 44.94 17.84 -5.99
CA ARG A 385 44.37 18.69 -4.93
C ARG A 385 43.32 19.65 -5.50
N SER A 386 43.54 20.17 -6.71
CA SER A 386 42.58 21.04 -7.39
C SER A 386 41.30 20.28 -7.75
N VAL A 387 41.45 19.05 -8.26
CA VAL A 387 40.31 18.16 -8.53
C VAL A 387 39.57 17.84 -7.23
N TRP A 388 40.28 17.42 -6.18
CA TRP A 388 39.71 17.10 -4.87
C TRP A 388 38.92 18.25 -4.26
N ASN A 389 39.45 19.47 -4.30
CA ASN A 389 38.78 20.63 -3.72
C ASN A 389 37.50 20.98 -4.46
N ASN A 390 37.47 20.73 -5.77
CA ASN A 390 36.29 21.04 -6.57
C ASN A 390 35.28 19.88 -6.54
N VAL A 391 35.70 18.61 -6.54
CA VAL A 391 34.83 17.42 -6.55
C VAL A 391 34.10 17.20 -5.21
N LEU A 392 32.79 16.98 -5.27
CA LEU A 392 31.94 16.68 -4.12
C LEU A 392 31.34 15.28 -4.23
N THR A 393 31.02 14.68 -3.08
CA THR A 393 30.22 13.46 -3.02
C THR A 393 28.88 13.68 -3.73
N ASN A 394 28.43 12.66 -4.48
CA ASN A 394 27.23 12.63 -5.32
C ASN A 394 27.30 13.44 -6.62
N ASP A 395 28.43 14.08 -6.95
CA ASP A 395 28.60 14.66 -8.28
C ASP A 395 28.57 13.58 -9.35
N ALA A 396 27.91 13.87 -10.48
CA ALA A 396 27.93 12.99 -11.63
C ALA A 396 29.35 12.87 -12.20
N VAL A 397 29.74 11.67 -12.62
CA VAL A 397 31.00 11.40 -13.33
C VAL A 397 30.65 10.79 -14.68
N ILE A 398 30.89 11.54 -15.74
CA ILE A 398 30.63 11.13 -17.12
C ILE A 398 31.94 10.61 -17.70
N VAL A 399 32.00 9.33 -18.08
CA VAL A 399 33.17 8.71 -18.73
C VAL A 399 32.81 8.32 -20.16
N TYR A 400 33.62 8.73 -21.15
CA TYR A 400 33.35 8.47 -22.57
C TYR A 400 34.55 8.10 -23.43
#